data_AF-A0A183TKM8-F1
#
_entry.id   AF-A0A183TKM8-F1
#
_cell.length_a   1.000
_cell.length_b   1.000
_cell.length_c   1.000
_cell.angle_alpha   90.00
_cell.angle_beta   90.00
_cell.angle_gamma   90.00
#
_symmetry.space_group_name_H-M   'P 1'
#
loop_
_entity.id
_entity.type
_entity.pdbx_description
1 polymer ?
#
loop_
_entity_poly.entity_id
_entity_poly.type
_entity_poly.pdbx_seq_one_letter_code
_entity_poly.pdbx_strand_id
1 'polypeptide(L)'
;MNRLEEVGAGYTFFWSGRPKAEQRDTGVAFAIRNGIVERLPCLPQGINDRLMSLDLHLRGDKFATIISAYGEGQILRGSTLPLGDCAKGG
;
A
#
# COMPACT_ATOMS: atom_id res chain seq x y z
N MET A 1 -0.64 13.26 3.49
CA MET A 1 -0.30 12.98 2.08
C MET A 1 0.95 13.75 1.76
N ASN A 2 2.07 13.08 1.55
CA ASN A 2 3.37 13.74 1.37
C ASN A 2 3.89 13.51 -0.05
N ARG A 3 4.60 14.50 -0.59
CA ARG A 3 5.18 14.49 -1.94
C ARG A 3 6.65 14.88 -1.90
N LEU A 4 7.50 14.17 -2.64
CA LEU A 4 8.91 14.50 -2.82
C LEU A 4 9.30 14.32 -4.28
N GLU A 5 9.88 15.35 -4.87
CA GLU A 5 10.43 15.29 -6.22
C GLU A 5 11.91 14.91 -6.13
N GLU A 6 12.29 13.85 -6.84
CA GLU A 6 13.67 13.40 -6.92
C GLU A 6 14.44 14.23 -7.95
N VAL A 7 15.51 14.88 -7.50
CA VAL A 7 16.43 15.62 -8.36
C VAL A 7 17.45 14.63 -8.94
N GLY A 8 17.08 13.94 -10.02
CA GLY A 8 17.97 12.96 -10.65
C GLY A 8 17.27 12.04 -11.64
N ALA A 9 16.57 11.01 -11.16
CA ALA A 9 15.92 10.03 -12.02
C ALA A 9 14.58 10.49 -12.63
N GLY A 10 14.08 11.67 -12.22
CA GLY A 10 12.85 12.25 -12.75
C GLY A 10 11.59 11.52 -12.25
N TYR A 11 11.58 11.17 -10.96
CA TYR A 11 10.41 10.60 -10.28
C TYR A 11 9.90 11.53 -9.18
N THR A 12 8.61 11.47 -8.95
CA THR A 12 7.93 12.06 -7.81
C THR A 12 7.36 10.95 -6.95
N PHE A 13 7.72 10.97 -5.67
CA PHE A 13 7.24 10.05 -4.66
C PHE A 13 6.03 10.64 -3.95
N PHE A 14 5.00 9.82 -3.80
CA PHE A 14 3.82 10.11 -2.98
C PHE A 14 3.71 9.05 -1.90
N TRP A 15 3.44 9.44 -0.67
CA TRP A 15 3.18 8.47 0.40
C TRP A 15 2.14 8.96 1.40
N SER A 16 1.38 7.99 1.91
CA SER A 16 0.53 8.14 3.09
C SER A 16 0.96 7.13 4.16
N GLY A 17 0.89 7.55 5.41
CA GLY A 17 1.28 6.75 6.56
C GLY A 17 1.31 7.64 7.80
N ARG A 18 1.18 7.03 8.99
CA ARG A 18 1.19 7.77 10.25
C ARG A 18 2.61 8.28 10.56
N PRO A 19 2.76 9.50 11.11
CA PRO A 19 4.02 9.92 11.71
C PRO A 19 4.46 8.92 12.78
N LYS A 20 5.78 8.72 12.90
CA LYS A 20 6.49 7.68 13.66
C LYS A 20 6.11 7.46 15.15
N ALA A 21 5.15 8.23 15.69
CA ALA A 21 4.70 8.15 17.08
C ALA A 21 3.81 6.92 17.38
N GLU A 22 3.20 6.30 16.36
CA GLU A 22 2.46 5.05 16.51
C GLU A 22 3.11 3.95 15.67
N GLN A 23 3.74 3.01 16.37
CA GLN A 23 4.39 1.81 15.85
C GLN A 23 3.38 0.90 15.12
N ARG A 24 2.96 1.27 13.92
CA ARG A 24 2.47 0.32 12.93
C ARG A 24 3.09 0.66 11.58
N ASP A 25 3.67 -0.36 10.96
CA ASP A 25 4.34 -0.35 9.66
C ASP A 25 3.28 -0.19 8.55
N THR A 26 2.56 0.93 8.61
CA THR A 26 1.32 1.17 7.91
C THR A 26 1.50 2.41 7.08
N GLY A 27 1.91 2.17 5.84
CA GLY A 27 2.07 3.19 4.85
C GLY A 27 2.06 2.58 3.47
N VAL A 28 1.54 3.35 2.53
CA VAL A 28 1.54 3.02 1.10
C VAL A 28 2.17 4.16 0.35
N ALA A 29 2.88 3.83 -0.72
CA ALA A 29 3.59 4.80 -1.52
C ALA A 29 3.44 4.52 -3.02
N PHE A 30 3.52 5.57 -3.81
CA PHE A 30 3.67 5.55 -5.27
C PHE A 30 4.97 6.24 -5.67
N ALA A 31 5.66 5.68 -6.67
CA ALA A 31 6.75 6.33 -7.38
C ALA A 31 6.32 6.56 -8.84
N ILE A 32 6.16 7.82 -9.24
CA ILE A 32 5.60 8.19 -10.54
C ILE A 32 6.63 9.01 -11.31
N ARG A 33 6.86 8.72 -12.60
CA ARG A 33 7.75 9.54 -13.44
C ARG A 33 7.19 10.94 -13.64
N ASN A 34 8.02 11.98 -13.57
CA ASN A 34 7.63 13.39 -13.65
C ASN A 34 6.84 13.73 -14.93
N GLY A 35 7.24 13.18 -16.09
CA GLY A 35 6.50 13.39 -17.34
C GLY A 35 5.10 12.78 -17.37
N ILE A 36 4.75 11.93 -16.40
CA ILE A 36 3.40 11.41 -16.17
C ILE A 36 2.69 12.25 -15.10
N VAL A 37 3.40 12.69 -14.06
CA VAL A 37 2.87 13.56 -12.98
C VAL A 37 2.28 14.84 -13.55
N GLU A 38 2.95 15.47 -14.52
CA GLU A 38 2.45 16.70 -15.17
C GLU A 38 1.21 16.46 -16.05
N ARG A 39 0.97 15.22 -16.46
CA ARG A 39 -0.15 14.83 -17.32
C ARG A 39 -1.29 14.17 -16.55
N LEU A 40 -1.10 13.97 -15.25
CA LEU A 40 -2.09 13.39 -14.35
C LEU A 40 -3.16 14.45 -14.02
N PRO A 41 -4.45 14.18 -14.27
CA PRO A 41 -5.53 15.13 -13.98
C PRO A 41 -5.72 15.34 -12.47
N CYS A 42 -5.38 14.33 -11.67
CA CYS A 42 -5.37 14.38 -10.22
C CYS A 42 -4.10 13.70 -9.69
N LEU A 43 -3.57 14.23 -8.60
CA LEU A 43 -2.48 13.57 -7.88
C LEU A 43 -3.01 12.33 -7.16
N PRO A 44 -2.13 11.37 -6.80
CA PRO A 44 -2.56 10.26 -5.94
C PRO A 44 -3.31 10.76 -4.71
N GLN A 45 -4.23 9.96 -4.18
CA GLN A 45 -4.98 10.29 -2.98
C GLN A 45 -4.87 9.13 -1.97
N GLY A 46 -4.38 9.44 -0.77
CA GLY A 46 -4.44 8.52 0.36
C GLY A 46 -5.87 8.45 0.88
N ILE A 47 -6.51 7.29 0.72
CA ILE A 47 -7.86 7.03 1.22
C ILE A 47 -7.80 6.66 2.71
N ASN A 48 -6.79 5.88 3.10
CA ASN A 48 -6.45 5.61 4.50
C ASN A 48 -4.95 5.31 4.64
N ASP A 49 -4.48 4.99 5.84
CA ASP A 49 -3.06 4.70 6.12
C ASP A 49 -2.51 3.50 5.32
N ARG A 50 -3.39 2.63 4.79
CA ARG A 50 -3.08 1.40 4.05
C ARG A 50 -3.53 1.41 2.60
N LEU A 51 -4.21 2.45 2.13
CA LEU A 51 -4.87 2.45 0.83
C LEU A 51 -4.68 3.80 0.15
N MET A 52 -4.19 3.75 -1.08
CA MET A 52 -3.94 4.91 -1.91
C MET A 52 -4.40 4.62 -3.33
N SER A 53 -5.04 5.60 -3.96
CA SER A 53 -5.54 5.49 -5.33
C SER A 53 -4.91 6.56 -6.22
N LEU A 54 -4.81 6.26 -7.51
CA LEU A 54 -4.34 7.15 -8.56
C LEU A 54 -5.16 6.93 -9.82
N ASP A 55 -5.76 7.98 -10.38
CA ASP A 55 -6.47 7.89 -11.65
C ASP A 55 -5.61 8.43 -12.79
N LEU A 56 -5.37 7.59 -13.79
CA LEU A 56 -4.56 7.88 -14.96
C LEU A 56 -5.42 7.96 -16.21
N HIS A 57 -5.35 9.08 -16.92
CA HIS A 57 -5.92 9.20 -18.26
C HIS A 57 -4.96 8.60 -19.29
N LEU A 58 -5.35 7.50 -19.93
CA LEU A 58 -4.48 6.76 -20.84
C LEU A 58 -4.47 7.39 -22.24
N ARG A 59 -5.57 7.30 -22.99
CA ARG A 59 -5.74 7.90 -24.33
C ARG A 59 -7.21 7.83 -24.75
N GLY A 60 -7.75 8.91 -25.31
CA GLY A 60 -9.18 9.01 -25.61
C GLY A 60 -10.01 9.00 -24.32
N ASP A 61 -11.19 8.38 -24.34
CA ASP A 61 -12.09 8.28 -23.18
C ASP A 61 -11.75 7.11 -22.24
N LYS A 62 -10.48 6.67 -22.22
CA LYS A 62 -10.02 5.57 -21.36
C LYS A 62 -9.26 6.08 -20.13
N PHE A 63 -9.74 5.64 -18.98
CA PHE A 63 -9.18 5.92 -17.67
C PHE A 63 -8.76 4.61 -17.00
N ALA A 64 -7.69 4.65 -16.23
CA ALA A 64 -7.22 3.53 -15.43
C ALA A 64 -6.99 4.00 -13.99
N THR A 65 -7.59 3.31 -13.03
CA THR A 65 -7.36 3.55 -11.60
C THR A 65 -6.34 2.53 -11.09
N ILE A 66 -5.24 3.02 -10.51
CA ILE A 66 -4.22 2.22 -9.86
C ILE A 66 -4.41 2.34 -8.34
N ILE A 67 -4.61 1.20 -7.68
CA ILE A 67 -4.79 1.12 -6.23
C ILE A 67 -3.56 0.44 -5.63
N SER A 68 -2.94 1.11 -4.66
CA SER A 68 -1.88 0.55 -3.81
C SER A 68 -2.46 0.29 -2.43
N ALA A 69 -2.39 -0.96 -1.98
CA ALA A 69 -2.96 -1.39 -0.72
C ALA A 69 -1.97 -2.26 0.07
N TYR A 70 -1.83 -1.99 1.37
CA TYR A 70 -1.10 -2.84 2.28
C TYR A 70 -2.06 -3.78 3.03
N GLY A 71 -1.91 -5.08 2.82
CA GLY A 71 -2.71 -6.12 3.47
C GLY A 71 -2.12 -6.54 4.82
N GLU A 72 -2.98 -6.67 5.83
CA GLU A 72 -2.59 -7.26 7.11
C GLU A 72 -2.60 -8.78 6.97
N GLY A 73 -1.42 -9.36 6.78
CA GLY A 73 -1.24 -10.80 6.87
C GLY A 73 -1.42 -11.23 8.32
N GLN A 74 -2.60 -11.72 8.69
CA GLN A 74 -2.72 -12.50 9.91
C GLN A 74 -1.92 -13.79 9.70
N ILE A 75 -0.72 -13.86 10.29
CA ILE A 75 -0.02 -15.14 10.44
C ILE A 75 -0.97 -16.01 11.26
N LEU A 76 -1.61 -16.98 10.63
CA LEU A 76 -2.32 -18.05 11.32
C LEU A 76 -1.28 -18.75 12.19
N ARG A 77 -1.15 -18.35 13.46
CA ARG A 77 -0.42 -19.14 14.44
C ARG A 77 -1.15 -20.47 14.48
N GLY A 78 -0.51 -21.51 13.96
CA GLY A 78 -1.07 -22.86 13.90
C GLY A 78 -1.71 -23.17 15.25
N SER A 79 -2.99 -23.53 15.22
CA SER A 79 -3.70 -24.01 16.39
C SER A 79 -2.89 -25.16 16.97
N THR A 80 -2.38 -24.99 18.19
CA THR A 80 -1.89 -26.09 19.00
C THR A 80 -3.04 -27.08 19.16
N LEU A 81 -3.05 -28.14 18.34
CA LEU A 81 -3.85 -29.31 18.64
C LEU A 81 -3.35 -29.83 19.99
N PRO A 82 -4.23 -30.04 20.99
CA PRO A 82 -3.80 -30.63 22.24
C PRO A 82 -3.21 -32.01 21.92
N LEU A 83 -2.01 -32.26 22.44
CA LEU A 83 -1.37 -33.58 22.40
C LEU A 83 -2.37 -34.58 22.97
N GLY A 84 -2.93 -35.44 22.12
CA GLY A 84 -3.94 -36.40 22.53
C GLY A 84 -3.37 -37.34 23.59
N ASP A 85 -4.06 -37.46 24.72
CA ASP A 85 -3.71 -38.43 25.74
C ASP A 85 -3.90 -39.84 25.17
N CYS A 86 -2.80 -40.59 25.05
CA CYS A 86 -2.84 -42.00 24.71
C CYS A 86 -3.54 -42.77 25.83
N ALA A 87 -4.80 -43.17 25.61
CA ALA A 87 -5.50 -44.06 26.50
C ALA A 87 -4.77 -45.43 26.57
N LYS A 88 -4.30 -45.82 27.76
CA LYS A 88 -3.87 -47.19 28.04
C LYS A 88 -5.09 -48.10 28.03
N GLY A 89 -5.21 -48.93 26.99
CA GLY A 89 -6.11 -50.08 27.01
C GLY A 89 -5.65 -51.08 28.07
N GLY A 90 -6.59 -51.55 28.88
CA GLY A 90 -6.43 -52.65 29.83
C GLY A 90 -6.68 -54.02 29.22
#